data_AF-A0A368FLF2-F1
#
_entry.id   AF-A0A368FLF2-F1
#
_cell.length_a   1.000
_cell.length_b   1.000
_cell.length_c   1.000
_cell.angle_alpha   90.00
_cell.angle_beta   90.00
_cell.angle_gamma   90.00
#
_symmetry.space_group_name_H-M   'P 1'
#
loop_
_entity.id
_entity.type
_entity.pdbx_description
1 polymer ?
#
loop_
_entity_poly.entity_id
_entity_poly.type
_entity_poly.pdbx_seq_one_letter_code
_entity_poly.pdbx_strand_id
1 'polypeptide(L)'
;MTLTALFFSFLCLSFLFRSCCAKIVPYVHAASPSIHHIFVTSKDPTIGVPRLVAATSLSMPIFEMVCSLLAYSPILCDFFSSWRLLEPEMVRKIGPTAAYEFALAQIMGCTISYQRTMKYYALETIYAEDVLNDPDAVARPIFEVCGFSHVVPRDWSEWKKYEENAINSKPVSALDELQRLRVKLLVDYLQQDWCR
;
A
#
# COMPACT_ATOMS: atom_id res chain seq x y z
N MET A 1 16.69 1.34 30.46
CA MET A 1 15.80 2.00 29.49
C MET A 1 16.31 1.66 28.10
N THR A 2 15.78 0.60 27.50
CA THR A 2 16.03 0.28 26.09
C THR A 2 15.34 1.35 25.27
N LEU A 3 16.11 2.14 24.53
CA LEU A 3 15.59 3.10 23.57
C LEU A 3 14.89 2.27 22.48
N THR A 4 13.57 2.13 22.56
CA THR A 4 12.77 1.54 21.48
C THR A 4 12.90 2.51 20.31
N ALA A 5 13.86 2.24 19.42
CA ALA A 5 13.99 3.01 18.19
C ALA A 5 12.70 2.77 17.40
N LEU A 6 11.83 3.79 17.39
CA LEU A 6 10.69 3.91 16.48
C LEU A 6 11.25 4.05 15.07
N PHE A 7 11.77 2.95 14.52
CA PHE A 7 11.85 2.78 13.08
C PHE A 7 10.43 2.49 12.61
N PHE A 8 9.65 3.55 12.42
CA PHE A 8 8.65 3.49 11.36
C PHE A 8 9.45 3.16 10.11
N SER A 9 9.27 1.95 9.57
CA SER A 9 9.86 1.60 8.29
C SER A 9 9.16 2.39 7.18
N PHE A 10 9.41 3.71 7.17
CA PHE A 10 9.35 4.58 6.01
C PHE A 10 10.58 4.36 5.11
N LEU A 11 11.34 3.29 5.34
CA LEU A 11 12.42 2.83 4.48
C LEU A 11 11.86 1.97 3.33
N CYS A 12 10.83 2.46 2.63
CA CYS A 12 10.54 2.03 1.27
C CYS A 12 11.11 3.14 0.37
N LEU A 13 12.44 3.18 0.26
CA LEU A 13 13.17 4.11 -0.61
C LEU A 13 12.55 4.06 -2.01
N SER A 14 11.99 5.18 -2.45
CA SER A 14 11.77 5.54 -3.85
C SER A 14 10.70 4.75 -4.61
N PHE A 15 9.41 5.05 -4.35
CA PHE A 15 8.27 5.05 -5.32
C PHE A 15 7.98 3.84 -6.25
N LEU A 16 8.82 2.81 -6.34
CA LEU A 16 8.76 1.76 -7.37
C LEU A 16 8.17 0.42 -6.88
N PHE A 17 8.18 0.13 -5.58
CA PHE A 17 7.85 -1.22 -5.06
C PHE A 17 6.99 -1.21 -3.79
N ARG A 18 5.84 -0.52 -3.80
CA ARG A 18 4.93 -0.56 -2.66
C ARG A 18 4.49 -1.99 -2.31
N SER A 19 4.27 -2.87 -3.29
CA SER A 19 3.90 -4.29 -3.09
C SER A 19 4.92 -5.08 -2.24
N CYS A 20 6.20 -4.72 -2.30
CA CYS A 20 7.27 -5.47 -1.64
C CYS A 20 7.39 -5.14 -0.14
N CYS A 21 6.86 -4.01 0.33
CA CYS A 21 7.06 -3.58 1.71
C CYS A 21 6.35 -4.53 2.70
N ALA A 22 5.27 -5.24 2.31
CA ALA A 22 4.64 -6.27 3.15
C ALA A 22 5.37 -7.63 3.13
N LYS A 23 5.97 -8.00 1.99
CA LYS A 23 6.72 -9.27 1.84
C LYS A 23 8.01 -9.30 2.65
N ILE A 24 8.63 -8.15 2.86
CA ILE A 24 9.89 -8.07 3.61
C ILE A 24 9.69 -8.12 5.13
N VAL A 25 8.47 -7.89 5.63
CA VAL A 25 8.17 -7.80 7.07
C VAL A 25 8.67 -9.00 7.88
N PRO A 26 8.45 -10.27 7.47
CA PRO A 26 8.99 -11.41 8.21
C PRO A 26 10.51 -11.38 8.38
N TYR A 27 11.24 -10.88 7.36
CA TYR A 27 12.70 -10.78 7.39
C TYR A 27 13.17 -9.64 8.29
N VAL A 28 12.48 -8.49 8.25
CA VAL A 28 12.75 -7.38 9.16
C VAL A 28 12.49 -7.79 10.60
N HIS A 29 11.37 -8.48 10.85
CA HIS A 29 11.04 -9.00 12.17
C HIS A 29 12.07 -10.01 12.67
N ALA A 30 12.56 -10.90 11.79
CA ALA A 30 13.63 -11.85 12.14
C ALA A 30 14.95 -11.15 12.48
N ALA A 31 15.30 -10.07 11.76
CA ALA A 31 16.52 -9.30 12.00
C ALA A 31 16.42 -8.36 13.21
N SER A 32 15.23 -7.83 13.49
CA SER A 32 14.98 -6.82 14.52
C SER A 32 13.56 -6.95 15.08
N PRO A 33 13.32 -7.88 16.03
CA PRO A 33 11.97 -8.18 16.55
C PRO A 33 11.37 -7.03 17.38
N SER A 34 12.15 -6.03 17.76
CA SER A 34 11.69 -4.83 18.45
C SER A 34 11.00 -3.81 17.53
N ILE A 35 10.98 -4.04 16.22
CA ILE A 35 10.28 -3.17 15.28
C ILE A 35 8.82 -3.59 15.20
N HIS A 36 7.92 -2.65 15.49
CA HIS A 36 6.48 -2.84 15.32
C HIS A 36 6.09 -2.51 13.88
N HIS A 37 5.44 -3.47 13.22
CA HIS A 37 4.93 -3.29 11.87
C HIS A 37 3.44 -2.94 11.91
N ILE A 38 3.06 -1.92 11.15
CA ILE A 38 1.67 -1.47 11.01
C ILE A 38 1.33 -1.53 9.53
N PHE A 39 0.17 -2.07 9.20
CA PHE A 39 -0.32 -2.13 7.83
C PHE A 39 -1.43 -1.11 7.63
N VAL A 40 -1.22 -0.19 6.68
CA VAL A 40 -2.19 0.85 6.32
C VAL A 40 -2.61 0.66 4.86
N THR A 41 -3.91 0.63 4.60
CA THR A 41 -4.47 0.48 3.25
C THR A 41 -5.77 1.29 3.09
N SER A 42 -6.35 1.27 1.89
CA SER A 42 -7.67 1.85 1.61
C SER A 42 -8.75 0.76 1.73
N LYS A 43 -9.94 1.12 2.24
CA LYS A 43 -11.11 0.22 2.27
C LYS A 43 -11.58 -0.17 0.89
N ASP A 44 -11.54 0.79 -0.05
CA ASP A 44 -12.05 0.61 -1.39
C ASP A 44 -10.91 0.76 -2.42
N PRO A 45 -10.50 -0.33 -3.08
CA PRO A 45 -9.44 -0.27 -4.09
C PRO A 45 -9.81 0.62 -5.28
N THR A 46 -11.10 0.88 -5.54
CA THR A 46 -11.51 1.83 -6.60
C THR A 46 -11.19 3.29 -6.25
N ILE A 47 -11.01 3.59 -4.96
CA ILE A 47 -10.50 4.88 -4.48
C ILE A 47 -8.97 4.85 -4.37
N GLY A 48 -8.40 3.75 -3.87
CA GLY A 48 -6.96 3.58 -3.70
C GLY A 48 -6.17 3.57 -5.01
N VAL A 49 -6.67 2.90 -6.05
CA VAL A 49 -5.99 2.75 -7.35
C VAL A 49 -5.73 4.10 -8.03
N PRO A 50 -6.74 4.97 -8.27
CA PRO A 50 -6.51 6.30 -8.86
C PRO A 50 -5.52 7.15 -8.09
N ARG A 51 -5.59 7.12 -6.76
CA ARG A 51 -4.68 7.88 -5.90
C ARG A 51 -3.26 7.38 -6.02
N LEU A 52 -3.06 6.06 -6.10
CA LEU A 52 -1.75 5.47 -6.30
C LEU A 52 -1.18 5.83 -7.67
N VAL A 53 -1.97 5.71 -8.74
CA VAL A 53 -1.58 6.13 -10.10
C VAL A 53 -1.17 7.61 -10.10
N ALA A 54 -2.04 8.50 -9.62
CA ALA A 54 -1.76 9.94 -9.56
C ALA A 54 -0.51 10.27 -8.74
N ALA A 55 -0.30 9.59 -7.60
CA ALA A 55 0.89 9.80 -6.77
C ALA A 55 2.19 9.38 -7.48
N THR A 56 2.15 8.36 -8.34
CA THR A 56 3.32 7.92 -9.11
C THR A 56 3.56 8.77 -10.34
N SER A 57 2.51 9.19 -11.06
CA SER A 57 2.64 9.88 -12.35
C SER A 57 3.21 11.31 -12.25
N LEU A 58 3.23 11.93 -11.06
CA LEU A 58 3.72 13.31 -10.88
C LEU A 58 5.23 13.48 -11.08
N SER A 59 6.03 12.43 -10.86
CA SER A 59 7.50 12.50 -10.98
C SER A 59 8.03 11.75 -12.19
N MET A 60 7.47 10.57 -12.45
CA MET A 60 7.76 9.73 -13.62
C MET A 60 6.59 8.76 -13.78
N PRO A 61 6.06 8.54 -14.99
CA PRO A 61 4.97 7.60 -15.23
C PRO A 61 5.47 6.15 -15.17
N ILE A 62 5.89 5.71 -13.97
CA ILE A 62 6.56 4.44 -13.72
C ILE A 62 5.67 3.28 -14.12
N PHE A 63 4.36 3.35 -13.83
CA PHE A 63 3.45 2.26 -14.15
C PHE A 63 3.28 2.10 -15.66
N GLU A 64 3.11 3.21 -16.38
CA GLU A 64 3.04 3.22 -17.84
C GLU A 64 4.35 2.72 -18.46
N MET A 65 5.50 3.14 -17.89
CA MET A 65 6.82 2.69 -18.33
C MET A 65 6.99 1.18 -18.13
N VAL A 66 6.62 0.65 -16.97
CA VAL A 66 6.72 -0.79 -16.68
C VAL A 66 5.77 -1.60 -17.55
N CYS A 67 4.53 -1.14 -17.77
CA CYS A 67 3.61 -1.78 -18.72
C CYS A 67 4.18 -1.78 -20.15
N SER A 68 4.78 -0.66 -20.58
CA SER A 68 5.41 -0.55 -21.90
C SER A 68 6.61 -1.49 -22.04
N LEU A 69 7.46 -1.57 -21.00
CA LEU A 69 8.59 -2.51 -20.96
C LEU A 69 8.11 -3.96 -20.97
N LEU A 70 7.04 -4.28 -20.24
CA LEU A 70 6.47 -5.62 -20.19
C LEU A 70 5.93 -6.05 -21.56
N ALA A 71 5.27 -5.14 -22.27
CA ALA A 71 4.77 -5.37 -23.63
C ALA A 71 5.91 -5.49 -24.66
N TYR A 72 6.98 -4.69 -24.50
CA TYR A 72 8.12 -4.69 -25.41
C TYR A 72 9.03 -5.93 -25.22
N SER A 73 9.47 -6.19 -23.99
CA SER A 73 10.34 -7.32 -23.65
C SER A 73 10.27 -7.64 -22.15
N PRO A 74 9.70 -8.80 -21.77
CA PRO A 74 9.68 -9.23 -20.38
C PRO A 74 11.07 -9.32 -19.74
N ILE A 75 12.10 -9.65 -20.51
CA ILE A 75 13.49 -9.73 -20.04
C ILE A 75 14.01 -8.33 -19.64
N LEU A 76 13.74 -7.31 -20.46
CA LEU A 76 14.14 -5.94 -20.13
C LEU A 76 13.31 -5.40 -18.96
N CYS A 77 12.02 -5.73 -18.91
CA CYS A 77 11.18 -5.38 -17.77
C CYS A 77 11.73 -5.97 -16.46
N ASP A 78 12.16 -7.23 -16.48
CA ASP A 78 12.79 -7.88 -15.32
C ASP A 78 14.14 -7.25 -14.97
N PHE A 79 14.93 -6.87 -15.96
CA PHE A 79 16.22 -6.20 -15.75
C PHE A 79 16.07 -4.84 -15.06
N PHE A 80 15.12 -4.01 -15.52
CA PHE A 80 14.94 -2.66 -14.98
C PHE A 80 14.10 -2.60 -13.72
N SER A 81 13.09 -3.48 -13.58
CA SER A 81 12.15 -3.44 -12.46
C SER A 81 12.26 -4.65 -11.55
N SER A 82 12.61 -5.83 -12.06
CA SER A 82 12.47 -7.10 -11.33
C SER A 82 11.07 -7.35 -10.75
N TRP A 83 10.07 -6.52 -11.08
CA TRP A 83 8.75 -6.56 -10.45
C TRP A 83 8.05 -7.87 -10.74
N ARG A 84 8.12 -8.32 -11.99
CA ARG A 84 7.51 -9.58 -12.41
C ARG A 84 8.13 -10.80 -11.70
N LEU A 85 9.41 -10.73 -11.35
CA LEU A 85 10.10 -11.77 -10.57
C LEU A 85 9.67 -11.74 -9.10
N LEU A 86 9.39 -10.55 -8.54
CA LEU A 86 8.96 -10.38 -7.16
C LEU A 86 7.47 -10.66 -6.96
N GLU A 87 6.64 -10.38 -7.97
CA GLU A 87 5.18 -10.51 -7.95
C GLU A 87 4.61 -11.47 -9.02
N PRO A 88 5.15 -12.70 -9.18
CA PRO A 88 4.72 -13.60 -10.26
C PRO A 88 3.24 -13.99 -10.13
N GLU A 89 2.71 -14.05 -8.91
CA GLU A 89 1.29 -14.32 -8.65
C GLU A 89 0.41 -13.18 -9.20
N MET A 90 0.76 -11.92 -8.94
CA MET A 90 -0.02 -10.77 -9.41
C MET A 90 0.09 -10.60 -10.91
N VAL A 91 1.27 -10.85 -11.49
CA VAL A 91 1.46 -10.87 -12.95
C VAL A 91 0.54 -11.90 -13.60
N ARG A 92 0.49 -13.12 -13.07
CA ARG A 92 -0.31 -14.20 -13.65
C ARG A 92 -1.81 -13.96 -13.51
N LYS A 93 -2.25 -13.43 -12.37
CA LYS A 93 -3.69 -13.28 -12.07
C LYS A 93 -4.31 -12.02 -12.67
N ILE A 94 -3.58 -10.91 -12.65
CA ILE A 94 -4.08 -9.62 -13.15
C ILE A 94 -3.65 -9.41 -14.60
N GLY A 95 -2.39 -9.73 -14.92
CA GLY A 95 -1.80 -9.48 -16.24
C GLY A 95 -1.84 -8.00 -16.63
N PRO A 96 -1.19 -7.11 -15.87
CA PRO A 96 -1.39 -5.67 -16.03
C PRO A 96 -0.94 -5.19 -17.41
N THR A 97 -1.88 -4.59 -18.14
CA THR A 97 -1.68 -3.96 -19.45
C THR A 97 -1.77 -2.44 -19.40
N ALA A 98 -2.36 -1.91 -18.33
CA ALA A 98 -2.56 -0.49 -18.10
C ALA A 98 -2.10 -0.09 -16.68
N ALA A 99 -1.84 1.20 -16.49
CA ALA A 99 -1.33 1.73 -15.22
C ALA A 99 -2.25 1.43 -14.02
N TYR A 100 -3.58 1.49 -14.22
CA TYR A 100 -4.54 1.18 -13.15
C TYR A 100 -4.53 -0.32 -12.77
N GLU A 101 -4.31 -1.23 -13.73
CA GLU A 101 -4.18 -2.66 -13.45
C GLU A 101 -2.87 -2.95 -12.71
N PHE A 102 -1.80 -2.24 -13.07
CA PHE A 102 -0.52 -2.33 -12.36
C PHE A 102 -0.63 -1.81 -10.93
N ALA A 103 -1.29 -0.66 -10.74
CA ALA A 103 -1.59 -0.11 -9.41
C ALA A 103 -2.45 -1.07 -8.58
N LEU A 104 -3.46 -1.70 -9.19
CA LEU A 104 -4.25 -2.73 -8.54
C LEU A 104 -3.39 -3.92 -8.13
N ALA A 105 -2.50 -4.39 -9.02
CA ALA A 105 -1.58 -5.48 -8.72
C ALA A 105 -0.67 -5.18 -7.53
N GLN A 106 -0.22 -3.92 -7.39
CA GLN A 106 0.56 -3.49 -6.24
C GLN A 106 -0.27 -3.51 -4.94
N ILE A 107 -1.49 -2.97 -4.97
CA ILE A 107 -2.38 -2.90 -3.78
C ILE A 107 -2.78 -4.31 -3.33
N MET A 108 -3.17 -5.16 -4.27
CA MET A 108 -3.59 -6.52 -3.98
C MET A 108 -2.40 -7.38 -3.55
N GLY A 109 -1.26 -7.29 -4.23
CA GLY A 109 -0.03 -7.99 -3.83
C GLY A 109 0.40 -7.66 -2.39
N CYS A 110 0.33 -6.38 -2.02
CA CYS A 110 0.50 -5.91 -0.65
C CYS A 110 -0.49 -6.56 0.34
N THR A 111 -1.78 -6.46 0.03
CA THR A 111 -2.87 -6.95 0.89
C THR A 111 -2.74 -8.45 1.14
N ILE A 112 -2.45 -9.24 0.11
CA ILE A 112 -2.20 -10.69 0.24
C ILE A 112 -1.03 -10.96 1.15
N SER A 113 0.07 -10.26 0.90
CA SER A 113 1.32 -10.49 1.61
C SER A 113 1.12 -10.19 3.09
N TYR A 114 0.42 -9.09 3.41
CA TYR A 114 -0.03 -8.78 4.77
C TYR A 114 -0.88 -9.93 5.36
N GLN A 115 -1.92 -10.38 4.66
CA GLN A 115 -2.80 -11.47 5.14
C GLN A 115 -2.01 -12.76 5.43
N ARG A 116 -1.04 -13.13 4.58
CA ARG A 116 -0.18 -14.30 4.80
C ARG A 116 0.79 -14.13 5.96
N THR A 117 1.06 -12.90 6.40
CA THR A 117 2.11 -12.56 7.36
C THR A 117 1.58 -11.78 8.57
N MET A 118 0.26 -11.80 8.81
CA MET A 118 -0.41 -11.01 9.86
C MET A 118 0.21 -11.14 11.24
N LYS A 119 0.73 -12.33 11.59
CA LYS A 119 1.39 -12.59 12.88
C LYS A 119 2.61 -11.69 13.19
N TYR A 120 3.18 -11.03 12.18
CA TYR A 120 4.32 -10.12 12.36
C TYR A 120 3.91 -8.65 12.49
N TYR A 121 2.62 -8.35 12.37
CA TYR A 121 2.07 -7.01 12.52
C TYR A 121 1.55 -6.81 13.93
N ALA A 122 1.75 -5.60 14.45
CA ALA A 122 1.42 -5.29 15.84
C ALA A 122 -0.06 -4.97 16.06
N LEU A 123 -0.76 -4.58 15.00
CA LEU A 123 -2.16 -4.19 15.00
C LEU A 123 -2.87 -4.81 13.79
N GLU A 124 -4.20 -4.87 13.86
CA GLU A 124 -5.04 -5.16 12.70
C GLU A 124 -4.88 -4.09 11.60
N THR A 125 -5.48 -4.36 10.44
CA THR A 125 -5.43 -3.46 9.29
C THR A 125 -5.97 -2.09 9.65
N ILE A 126 -5.17 -1.06 9.43
CA ILE A 126 -5.61 0.33 9.58
C ILE A 126 -6.05 0.85 8.22
N TYR A 127 -7.24 1.43 8.17
CA TYR A 127 -7.75 2.04 6.95
C TYR A 127 -7.49 3.54 6.94
N ALA A 128 -6.97 4.05 5.83
CA ALA A 128 -6.70 5.47 5.64
C ALA A 128 -7.97 6.32 5.83
N GLU A 129 -9.13 5.79 5.43
CA GLU A 129 -10.42 6.44 5.62
C GLU A 129 -10.78 6.59 7.11
N ASP A 130 -10.42 5.61 7.94
CA ASP A 130 -10.69 5.67 9.39
C ASP A 130 -9.78 6.67 10.09
N VAL A 131 -8.52 6.78 9.64
CA VAL A 131 -7.59 7.81 10.15
C VAL A 131 -8.13 9.22 9.89
N LEU A 132 -8.73 9.46 8.71
CA LEU A 132 -9.32 10.77 8.40
C LEU A 132 -10.62 11.02 9.16
N ASN A 133 -11.42 9.98 9.41
CA ASN A 133 -12.70 10.11 10.09
C ASN A 133 -12.51 10.36 11.59
N ASP A 134 -11.75 9.50 12.27
CA ASP A 134 -11.50 9.54 13.71
C ASP A 134 -10.01 9.21 14.00
N PRO A 135 -9.10 10.19 13.85
CA PRO A 135 -7.67 9.98 14.06
C PRO A 135 -7.35 9.57 15.50
N ASP A 136 -8.15 10.01 16.49
CA ASP A 136 -7.94 9.67 17.89
C ASP A 136 -8.19 8.19 18.17
N ALA A 137 -9.29 7.65 17.65
CA ALA A 137 -9.59 6.23 17.78
C ALA A 137 -8.53 5.33 17.12
N VAL A 138 -8.00 5.76 15.97
CA VAL A 138 -6.98 4.99 15.24
C VAL A 138 -5.58 5.14 15.84
N ALA A 139 -5.20 6.33 16.31
CA ALA A 139 -3.86 6.60 16.83
C ALA A 139 -3.64 6.00 18.22
N ARG A 140 -4.69 5.85 19.04
CA ARG A 140 -4.56 5.34 20.41
C ARG A 140 -3.94 3.93 20.48
N PRO A 141 -4.44 2.91 19.75
CA PRO A 141 -3.80 1.59 19.73
C PRO A 141 -2.34 1.63 19.25
N ILE A 142 -2.01 2.55 18.32
CA ILE A 142 -0.63 2.75 17.84
C ILE A 142 0.25 3.24 18.99
N PHE A 143 -0.18 4.27 19.72
CA PHE A 143 0.57 4.77 20.87
C PHE A 143 0.70 3.73 21.98
N GLU A 144 -0.34 2.94 22.24
CA GLU A 144 -0.29 1.86 23.22
C GLU A 144 0.79 0.82 22.89
N VAL A 145 0.81 0.32 21.65
CA VAL A 145 1.83 -0.63 21.17
C VAL A 145 3.23 -0.02 21.24
N CYS A 146 3.35 1.28 20.95
CA CYS A 146 4.64 1.97 21.00
C CYS A 146 5.07 2.41 22.41
N GLY A 147 4.27 2.16 23.45
CA GLY A 147 4.59 2.54 24.83
C GLY A 147 4.33 4.02 25.18
N PHE A 148 3.55 4.73 24.36
CA PHE A 148 3.16 6.14 24.53
C PHE A 148 1.70 6.30 24.98
N SER A 149 1.14 5.35 25.72
CA SER A 149 -0.27 5.38 26.16
C SER A 149 -0.67 6.62 26.97
N HIS A 150 0.30 7.31 27.57
CA HIS A 150 0.08 8.57 28.31
C HIS A 150 0.04 9.82 27.41
N VAL A 151 0.46 9.70 26.15
CA VAL A 151 0.41 10.79 25.18
C VAL A 151 -1.03 10.88 24.70
N VAL A 152 -1.73 11.92 25.14
CA VAL A 152 -3.04 12.29 24.60
C VAL A 152 -2.81 13.40 23.57
N PRO A 153 -2.94 13.11 22.27
CA PRO A 153 -3.00 14.16 21.26
C PRO A 153 -4.16 15.08 21.61
N ARG A 154 -3.91 16.39 21.66
CA ARG A 154 -4.94 17.35 22.10
C ARG A 154 -5.77 17.92 20.95
N ASP A 155 -5.25 17.88 19.73
CA ASP A 155 -5.92 18.45 18.56
C ASP A 155 -5.35 17.87 17.26
N TRP A 156 -6.21 17.20 16.47
CA TRP A 156 -5.90 16.71 15.13
C TRP A 156 -6.47 17.60 14.03
N SER A 157 -7.21 18.66 14.37
CA SER A 157 -7.97 19.46 13.40
C SER A 157 -7.08 20.15 12.38
N GLU A 158 -5.95 20.69 12.81
CA GLU A 158 -4.96 21.33 11.93
C GLU A 158 -4.34 20.32 10.96
N TRP A 159 -3.87 19.18 11.48
CA TRP A 159 -3.31 18.10 10.66
C TRP A 159 -4.34 17.56 9.67
N LYS A 160 -5.56 17.29 10.12
CA LYS A 160 -6.65 16.78 9.28
C LYS A 160 -6.97 17.75 8.16
N LYS A 161 -7.10 19.05 8.47
CA LYS A 161 -7.34 20.09 7.46
C LYS A 161 -6.20 20.17 6.45
N TYR A 162 -4.95 20.05 6.90
CA TYR A 162 -3.79 20.02 6.02
C TYR A 162 -3.83 18.80 5.08
N GLU A 163 -4.10 17.60 5.59
CA GLU A 163 -4.20 16.38 4.79
C GLU A 163 -5.38 16.39 3.81
N GLU A 164 -6.57 16.84 4.24
CA GLU A 164 -7.72 17.00 3.35
C GLU A 164 -7.41 17.97 2.20
N ASN A 165 -6.75 19.10 2.50
CA ASN A 165 -6.30 20.03 1.46
C ASN A 165 -5.25 19.38 0.54
N ALA A 166 -4.30 18.62 1.08
CA ALA A 166 -3.29 17.94 0.29
C ALA A 166 -3.91 16.88 -0.65
N ILE A 167 -4.89 16.12 -0.15
CA ILE A 167 -5.66 15.13 -0.93
C ILE A 167 -6.45 15.84 -2.04
N ASN A 168 -7.13 16.94 -1.73
CA ASN A 168 -7.94 17.68 -2.69
C ASN A 168 -7.12 18.48 -3.71
N SER A 169 -5.88 18.87 -3.37
CA SER A 169 -5.01 19.65 -4.25
C SER A 169 -4.44 18.84 -5.42
N LYS A 170 -4.42 17.51 -5.33
CA LYS A 170 -3.87 16.64 -6.37
C LYS A 170 -5.01 16.21 -7.31
N PRO A 171 -4.93 16.54 -8.61
CA PRO A 171 -5.93 16.06 -9.56
C PRO A 171 -5.86 14.54 -9.66
N VAL A 172 -6.88 13.86 -9.15
CA VAL A 172 -7.05 12.42 -9.28
C VAL A 172 -8.10 12.18 -10.36
N SER A 173 -7.67 11.69 -11.52
CA SER A 173 -8.59 11.21 -12.54
C SER A 173 -9.29 9.97 -12.01
N ALA A 174 -10.61 10.07 -11.79
CA ALA A 174 -11.42 8.91 -11.42
C ALA A 174 -11.33 7.84 -12.52
N LEU A 175 -11.41 6.57 -12.13
CA LEU A 175 -11.54 5.48 -13.08
C LEU A 175 -12.82 5.68 -13.91
N ASP A 176 -12.74 5.40 -15.20
CA ASP A 176 -13.94 5.27 -16.02
C ASP A 176 -14.77 4.04 -15.59
N GLU A 177 -16.00 3.91 -16.10
CA GLU A 177 -16.90 2.84 -15.67
C GLU A 177 -16.35 1.44 -16.02
N LEU A 178 -15.70 1.30 -17.18
CA LEU A 178 -15.12 0.04 -17.61
C LEU A 178 -13.95 -0.37 -16.71
N GLN A 179 -13.08 0.58 -16.37
CA GLN A 179 -11.97 0.41 -15.45
C GLN A 179 -12.46 0.05 -14.05
N ARG A 180 -13.52 0.70 -13.54
CA ARG A 180 -14.11 0.35 -12.23
C ARG A 180 -14.65 -1.07 -12.22
N LEU A 181 -15.40 -1.46 -13.25
CA LEU A 181 -15.93 -2.82 -13.37
C LEU A 181 -14.80 -3.84 -13.44
N ARG A 182 -13.73 -3.53 -14.20
CA ARG A 182 -12.54 -4.37 -14.28
C ARG A 182 -11.84 -4.53 -12.93
N VAL A 183 -11.66 -3.44 -12.19
CA VAL A 183 -11.07 -3.47 -10.84
C VAL A 183 -11.91 -4.32 -9.90
N LYS A 184 -13.23 -4.11 -9.86
CA LYS A 184 -14.14 -4.90 -9.00
C LYS A 184 -14.05 -6.39 -9.31
N LEU A 185 -14.15 -6.77 -10.59
CA LEU A 185 -14.08 -8.17 -11.00
C LEU A 185 -12.73 -8.82 -10.61
N LEU A 186 -11.63 -8.09 -10.78
CA LEU A 186 -10.31 -8.59 -10.38
C LEU A 186 -10.19 -8.72 -8.86
N VAL A 187 -10.72 -7.76 -8.09
CA VAL A 187 -10.74 -7.82 -6.62
C VAL A 187 -11.53 -9.03 -6.15
N ASP A 188 -12.73 -9.25 -6.69
CA ASP A 188 -13.59 -10.39 -6.34
C ASP A 188 -12.91 -11.72 -6.67
N TYR A 189 -12.32 -11.83 -7.87
CA TYR A 189 -11.56 -13.02 -8.30
C TYR A 189 -10.39 -13.30 -7.36
N LEU A 190 -9.63 -12.27 -7.00
CA LEU A 190 -8.47 -12.38 -6.13
C LEU A 190 -8.87 -12.78 -4.70
N GLN A 191 -9.94 -12.20 -4.16
CA GLN A 191 -10.45 -12.54 -2.84
C GLN A 191 -10.97 -13.98 -2.77
N GLN A 192 -11.67 -14.46 -3.81
CA GLN A 192 -12.16 -15.85 -3.87
C GLN A 192 -11.03 -16.88 -3.85
N ASP A 193 -9.89 -16.58 -4.50
CA ASP A 193 -8.74 -17.48 -4.53
C ASP A 193 -7.96 -17.48 -3.22
N TRP A 194 -8.17 -16.49 -2.33
CA TRP A 194 -7.52 -16.43 -1.01
C TRP A 194 -8.37 -16.98 0.12
N CYS A 195 -9.70 -16.90 0.01
CA CYS A 195 -10.61 -17.43 1.03
C CYS A 195 -10.80 -18.96 0.95
N ARG A 196 -10.03 -19.66 0.10
CA ARG A 196 -10.01 -21.12 -0.04
C ARG A 196 -8.75 -21.71 0.59
#